data_AF-A0A0D2DXB0-F1
#
_entry.id   AF-A0A0D2DXB0-F1
#
_cell.length_a   1.000
_cell.length_b   1.000
_cell.length_c   1.000
_cell.angle_alpha   90.00
_cell.angle_beta   90.00
_cell.angle_gamma   90.00
#
_symmetry.space_group_name_H-M   'P 1'
#
loop_
_entity.id
_entity.type
_entity.pdbx_description
1 polymer ?
#
loop_
_entity_poly.entity_id
_entity_poly.type
_entity_poly.pdbx_seq_one_letter_code
_entity_poly.pdbx_strand_id
1 'polypeptide(L)'
;MIELASQATMLMFHAEMTPMAKPTGGNINKDLREKGPPILYPEPLQTDMYQYSTFLTSRPPVLKTTTVRELIRLAIAVLTPHVYIAHVSSAEVLPIIRNAQKRGINISTEACCHYLTLRAEEVLLRDTRFKDEPPIRNNRNRKELWQSLARSWDEHCLPDESSPLLHQPISVVVSNHSPCGSQTSAVVHSSAC
;
A
#
# COMPACT_ATOMS: atom_id res chain seq x y z
N MET A 1 -4.34 -13.05 -19.86
CA MET A 1 -3.39 -11.91 -19.79
C MET A 1 -2.50 -11.76 -21.04
N ILE A 2 -2.52 -12.68 -22.02
CA ILE A 2 -1.75 -12.53 -23.27
C ILE A 2 -2.26 -11.36 -24.13
N GLU A 3 -3.57 -11.10 -24.09
CA GLU A 3 -4.24 -10.10 -24.94
C GLU A 3 -3.87 -8.64 -24.64
N LEU A 4 -3.40 -8.34 -23.42
CA LEU A 4 -2.97 -7.00 -23.00
C LEU A 4 -1.44 -6.85 -22.97
N ALA A 5 -0.68 -7.91 -23.26
CA ALA A 5 0.77 -7.92 -23.08
C ALA A 5 1.51 -6.93 -24.01
N SER A 6 0.92 -6.60 -25.16
CA SER A 6 1.47 -5.64 -26.13
C SER A 6 0.92 -4.21 -25.97
N GLN A 7 -0.04 -3.99 -25.06
CA GLN A 7 -0.63 -2.68 -24.81
C GLN A 7 0.00 -2.03 -23.59
N ALA A 8 0.15 -0.70 -23.61
CA ALA A 8 0.57 0.09 -22.45
C ALA A 8 -0.51 -0.01 -21.36
N THR A 9 -0.38 -1.03 -20.51
CA THR A 9 -1.37 -1.40 -19.50
C THR A 9 -0.79 -1.23 -18.12
N MET A 10 -1.51 -0.50 -17.26
CA MET A 10 -1.23 -0.37 -15.84
C MET A 10 -2.25 -1.20 -15.05
N LEU A 11 -1.76 -2.08 -14.17
CA LEU A 11 -2.59 -2.84 -13.24
C LEU A 11 -2.57 -2.14 -11.88
N MET A 12 -3.69 -1.52 -11.52
CA MET A 12 -3.88 -0.86 -10.24
C MET A 12 -4.47 -1.81 -9.20
N PHE A 13 -3.85 -1.86 -8.02
CA PHE A 13 -4.27 -2.69 -6.91
C PHE A 13 -4.58 -1.85 -5.66
N HIS A 14 -5.84 -1.92 -5.24
CA HIS A 14 -6.24 -1.66 -3.85
C HIS A 14 -6.52 -3.03 -3.21
N ALA A 15 -5.50 -3.64 -2.59
CA ALA A 15 -5.64 -4.95 -1.97
C ALA A 15 -4.83 -5.10 -0.68
N GLU A 16 -5.32 -5.99 0.17
CA GLU A 16 -4.70 -6.50 1.40
C GLU A 16 -4.81 -8.04 1.38
N MET A 17 -3.80 -8.74 1.88
CA MET A 17 -3.74 -10.20 1.84
C MET A 17 -3.15 -10.71 3.14
N THR A 18 -3.82 -11.67 3.78
CA THR A 18 -3.24 -12.38 4.91
C THR A 18 -2.02 -13.19 4.47
N PRO A 19 -0.96 -13.28 5.29
CA PRO A 19 0.13 -14.21 5.04
C PRO A 19 -0.42 -15.61 4.82
N MET A 20 -0.13 -16.20 3.66
CA MET A 20 -0.47 -17.60 3.41
C MET A 20 0.29 -18.46 4.42
N ALA A 21 -0.39 -19.41 5.06
CA ALA A 21 0.30 -20.48 5.76
C ALA A 21 1.25 -21.19 4.78
N LYS A 22 2.42 -21.65 5.25
CA LYS A 22 3.33 -22.45 4.40
C LYS A 22 2.51 -23.54 3.70
N PRO A 23 2.58 -23.67 2.36
CA PRO A 23 1.84 -24.71 1.68
C PRO A 23 2.32 -26.05 2.22
N THR A 24 1.40 -26.80 2.83
CA THR A 24 1.64 -28.16 3.32
C THR A 24 1.70 -29.12 2.12
N GLY A 25 2.57 -28.87 1.13
CA GLY A 25 2.82 -29.75 -0.03
C GLY A 25 1.59 -30.18 -0.84
N GLY A 26 0.41 -29.64 -0.57
CA GLY A 26 -0.89 -30.15 -1.01
C GLY A 26 -1.66 -29.16 -1.88
N ASN A 27 -2.72 -29.65 -2.51
CA ASN A 27 -3.59 -28.89 -3.40
C ASN A 27 -4.23 -27.69 -2.66
N ILE A 28 -3.96 -26.47 -3.12
CA ILE A 28 -4.48 -25.22 -2.54
C ILE A 28 -6.01 -25.19 -2.41
N ASN A 29 -6.73 -25.83 -3.35
CA ASN A 29 -8.19 -25.90 -3.32
C ASN A 29 -8.70 -26.87 -2.24
N LYS A 30 -7.88 -27.86 -1.86
CA LYS A 30 -8.17 -28.79 -0.76
C LYS A 30 -7.95 -28.07 0.58
N ASP A 31 -6.84 -27.36 0.72
CA ASP A 31 -6.51 -26.61 1.94
C ASP A 31 -7.55 -25.51 2.24
N LEU A 32 -8.07 -24.80 1.23
CA LEU A 32 -9.13 -23.79 1.39
C LEU A 32 -10.49 -24.39 1.81
N ARG A 33 -10.80 -25.63 1.39
CA ARG A 33 -12.05 -26.32 1.76
C ARG A 33 -11.98 -26.94 3.16
N GLU A 34 -10.80 -27.39 3.58
CA GLU A 34 -10.59 -28.06 4.86
C GLU A 34 -10.30 -27.08 6.02
N LYS A 35 -9.58 -25.97 5.76
CA LYS A 35 -9.20 -24.99 6.80
C LYS A 35 -10.12 -23.76 6.87
N GLY A 36 -11.10 -23.66 5.96
CA GLY A 36 -11.90 -22.45 5.75
C GLY A 36 -11.09 -21.33 5.08
N PRO A 37 -11.73 -20.22 4.69
CA PRO A 37 -10.99 -19.04 4.25
C PRO A 37 -10.03 -18.60 5.37
N PRO A 38 -8.81 -18.10 5.05
CA PRO A 38 -7.94 -17.55 6.06
C PRO A 38 -8.74 -16.52 6.87
N ILE A 39 -8.80 -16.72 8.18
CA ILE A 39 -9.49 -15.82 9.09
C ILE A 39 -8.82 -14.45 8.93
N LEU A 40 -9.50 -13.53 8.23
CA LEU A 40 -9.02 -12.16 7.99
C LEU A 40 -8.95 -11.34 9.28
N TYR A 41 -9.68 -11.77 10.31
CA TYR A 41 -9.86 -11.06 11.56
C TYR A 41 -9.49 -12.00 12.72
N PRO A 42 -8.41 -11.75 13.49
CA PRO A 42 -8.08 -12.61 14.63
C PRO A 42 -9.32 -12.82 15.53
N GLU A 43 -9.45 -14.03 16.10
CA GLU A 43 -10.42 -14.34 17.17
C GLU A 43 -10.56 -13.15 18.11
N PRO A 44 -11.78 -12.77 18.55
CA PRO A 44 -12.01 -11.49 19.20
C PRO A 44 -11.09 -11.37 20.42
N LEU A 45 -10.03 -10.59 20.24
CA LEU A 45 -9.22 -10.12 21.34
C LEU A 45 -10.20 -9.45 22.29
N GLN A 46 -10.09 -9.75 23.58
CA GLN A 46 -10.88 -9.16 24.66
C GLN A 46 -10.56 -7.64 24.73
N THR A 47 -11.01 -6.90 23.72
CA THR A 47 -10.55 -5.57 23.34
C THR A 47 -11.75 -4.67 23.11
N ASP A 48 -11.59 -3.42 23.52
CA ASP A 48 -12.63 -2.42 23.38
C ASP A 48 -12.78 -2.02 21.90
N MET A 49 -13.92 -2.39 21.29
CA MET A 49 -14.22 -2.09 19.88
C MET A 49 -14.34 -0.59 19.59
N TYR A 50 -14.43 0.25 20.61
CA TYR A 50 -14.52 1.70 20.47
C TYR A 50 -13.16 2.39 20.35
N GLN A 51 -12.07 1.67 20.64
CA GLN A 51 -10.71 2.16 20.52
C GLN A 51 -10.22 2.06 19.08
N TYR A 52 -9.56 3.12 18.59
CA TYR A 52 -8.95 3.10 17.26
C TYR A 52 -7.84 2.06 17.14
N SER A 53 -7.12 1.76 18.23
CA SER A 53 -6.08 0.73 18.28
C SER A 53 -6.62 -0.68 17.96
N THR A 54 -7.87 -0.97 18.30
CA THR A 54 -8.55 -2.22 17.94
C THR A 54 -8.70 -2.34 16.43
N PHE A 55 -9.06 -1.24 15.75
CA PHE A 55 -9.10 -1.19 14.28
C PHE A 55 -7.71 -1.29 13.64
N LEU A 56 -6.68 -0.67 14.22
CA LEU A 56 -5.31 -0.84 13.74
C LEU A 56 -4.81 -2.28 13.83
N THR A 57 -5.18 -2.97 14.89
CA THR A 57 -4.78 -4.35 15.15
C THR A 57 -5.47 -5.32 14.18
N SER A 58 -6.70 -5.03 13.77
CA SER A 58 -7.39 -5.86 12.77
C SER A 58 -6.85 -5.68 11.35
N ARG A 59 -6.16 -4.56 11.07
CA ARG A 59 -5.53 -4.26 9.77
C ARG A 59 -4.03 -4.00 9.91
N PRO A 60 -3.22 -4.99 10.32
CA PRO A 60 -1.79 -4.80 10.55
C PRO A 60 -1.03 -4.53 9.23
N PRO A 61 0.12 -3.83 9.28
CA PRO A 61 0.95 -3.56 8.10
C PRO A 61 1.31 -4.79 7.26
N VAL A 62 1.40 -5.95 7.92
CA VAL A 62 1.71 -7.23 7.26
C VAL A 62 0.73 -7.58 6.14
N LEU A 63 -0.54 -7.16 6.24
CA LEU A 63 -1.53 -7.45 5.20
C LEU A 63 -1.14 -6.81 3.86
N LYS A 64 -0.78 -5.52 3.90
CA LYS A 64 -0.35 -4.76 2.72
C LYS A 64 1.01 -5.25 2.22
N THR A 65 1.98 -5.47 3.12
CA THR A 65 3.31 -5.91 2.70
C THR A 65 3.29 -7.32 2.10
N THR A 66 2.39 -8.20 2.54
CA THR A 66 2.20 -9.53 1.94
C THR A 66 1.63 -9.40 0.54
N THR A 67 0.59 -8.59 0.34
CA THR A 67 0.05 -8.30 -1.00
C THR A 67 1.13 -7.76 -1.94
N VAL A 68 1.90 -6.77 -1.51
CA VAL A 68 2.95 -6.15 -2.34
C VAL A 68 3.99 -7.19 -2.77
N ARG A 69 4.46 -8.04 -1.84
CA ARG A 69 5.43 -9.10 -2.16
C ARG A 69 4.87 -10.09 -3.18
N GLU A 70 3.60 -10.46 -3.06
CA GLU A 70 2.96 -11.38 -3.98
C GLU A 70 2.76 -10.75 -5.37
N LEU A 71 2.34 -9.49 -5.44
CA LEU A 71 2.26 -8.75 -6.70
C LEU A 71 3.62 -8.65 -7.39
N ILE A 72 4.69 -8.39 -6.63
CA ILE A 72 6.06 -8.41 -7.15
C ILE A 72 6.43 -9.80 -7.66
N ARG A 73 6.12 -10.86 -6.92
CA ARG A 73 6.37 -12.26 -7.33
C ARG A 73 5.67 -12.59 -8.64
N LEU A 74 4.41 -12.20 -8.78
CA LEU A 74 3.62 -12.37 -9.99
C LEU A 74 4.20 -11.53 -11.13
N ALA A 75 4.51 -10.26 -10.90
CA ALA A 75 5.09 -9.37 -11.90
C ALA A 75 6.40 -9.93 -12.48
N ILE A 76 7.24 -10.57 -11.66
CA ILE A 76 8.45 -11.26 -12.12
C ILE A 76 8.10 -12.47 -13.00
N ALA A 77 7.05 -13.22 -12.67
CA ALA A 77 6.67 -14.45 -13.37
C ALA A 77 5.97 -14.21 -14.71
N VAL A 78 5.13 -13.16 -14.81
CA VAL A 78 4.38 -12.83 -16.04
C VAL A 78 4.95 -11.65 -16.84
N LEU A 79 5.86 -10.88 -16.24
CA LEU A 79 6.81 -9.96 -16.89
C LEU A 79 6.19 -9.13 -18.02
N THR A 80 5.34 -8.13 -17.72
CA THR A 80 5.00 -7.07 -18.71
C THR A 80 4.23 -5.84 -18.21
N PRO A 81 3.14 -5.89 -17.40
CA PRO A 81 2.40 -4.66 -17.10
C PRO A 81 3.00 -3.88 -15.91
N HIS A 82 2.86 -2.55 -15.96
CA HIS A 82 3.19 -1.66 -14.85
C HIS A 82 2.26 -1.95 -13.66
N VAL A 83 2.84 -2.23 -12.49
CA VAL A 83 2.07 -2.45 -11.26
C VAL A 83 1.94 -1.13 -10.49
N TYR A 84 0.71 -0.73 -10.21
CA TYR A 84 0.41 0.47 -9.43
C TYR A 84 -0.28 0.09 -8.11
N ILE A 85 0.28 0.50 -6.98
CA ILE A 85 -0.29 0.22 -5.66
C ILE A 85 -0.97 1.47 -5.11
N ALA A 86 -2.29 1.38 -4.96
CA ALA A 86 -3.10 2.45 -4.41
C ALA A 86 -2.99 2.55 -2.87
N HIS A 87 -3.09 3.79 -2.40
CA HIS A 87 -3.26 4.19 -1.00
C HIS A 87 -2.29 3.48 -0.03
N VAL A 88 -0.98 3.60 -0.24
CA VAL A 88 0.03 3.08 0.68
C VAL A 88 -0.02 3.87 1.99
N SER A 89 -0.56 3.25 3.05
CA SER A 89 -0.60 3.84 4.39
C SER A 89 0.55 3.42 5.30
N SER A 90 1.29 2.35 4.96
CA SER A 90 2.38 1.81 5.79
C SER A 90 3.75 2.05 5.17
N ALA A 91 4.65 2.65 5.96
CA ALA A 91 6.04 2.85 5.59
C ALA A 91 6.83 1.53 5.43
N GLU A 92 6.34 0.42 6.00
CA GLU A 92 6.96 -0.90 5.85
C GLU A 92 6.95 -1.41 4.38
N VAL A 93 6.06 -0.86 3.54
CA VAL A 93 6.00 -1.19 2.12
C VAL A 93 7.15 -0.54 1.34
N LEU A 94 7.63 0.62 1.77
CA LEU A 94 8.63 1.42 1.05
C LEU A 94 9.93 0.68 0.71
N PRO A 95 10.60 -0.04 1.65
CA PRO A 95 11.82 -0.78 1.31
C PRO A 95 11.56 -1.92 0.32
N ILE A 96 10.35 -2.52 0.33
CA ILE A 96 9.96 -3.60 -0.59
C ILE A 96 9.84 -3.05 -2.01
N ILE A 97 9.14 -1.92 -2.17
CA ILE A 97 8.98 -1.23 -3.46
C ILE A 97 10.35 -0.78 -3.99
N ARG A 98 11.16 -0.15 -3.14
CA ARG A 98 12.49 0.32 -3.51
C ARG A 98 13.40 -0.82 -3.98
N ASN A 99 13.29 -2.00 -3.38
CA ASN A 99 14.02 -3.20 -3.83
C ASN A 99 13.50 -3.71 -5.18
N ALA A 100 12.17 -3.74 -5.37
CA ALA A 100 11.57 -4.14 -6.64
C ALA A 100 11.98 -3.22 -7.81
N GLN A 101 11.95 -1.90 -7.59
CA GLN A 101 12.39 -0.89 -8.56
C GLN A 101 13.86 -1.08 -8.93
N LYS A 102 14.76 -1.31 -7.95
CA LYS A 102 16.17 -1.65 -8.18
C LYS A 102 16.39 -2.91 -9.01
N ARG A 103 15.42 -3.82 -9.04
CA ARG A 103 15.44 -5.05 -9.84
C ARG A 103 14.83 -4.86 -11.23
N GLY A 104 14.50 -3.63 -11.62
CA GLY A 104 13.90 -3.30 -12.90
C GLY A 104 12.40 -3.60 -12.99
N ILE A 105 11.73 -3.90 -11.87
CA ILE A 105 10.28 -4.11 -11.87
C ILE A 105 9.61 -2.75 -12.02
N ASN A 106 8.79 -2.60 -13.08
CA ASN A 106 8.00 -1.40 -13.29
C ASN A 106 6.85 -1.36 -12.26
N ILE A 107 7.10 -0.69 -11.13
CA ILE A 107 6.17 -0.57 -10.02
C ILE A 107 6.18 0.86 -9.47
N SER A 108 4.99 1.40 -9.24
CA SER A 108 4.81 2.71 -8.60
C SER A 108 3.71 2.63 -7.55
N THR A 109 3.70 3.60 -6.63
CA THR A 109 2.70 3.64 -5.57
C THR A 109 2.27 5.07 -5.29
N GLU A 110 1.09 5.21 -4.69
CA GLU A 110 0.62 6.49 -4.17
C GLU A 110 0.40 6.42 -2.66
N ALA A 111 0.43 7.59 -2.03
CA ALA A 111 -0.03 7.76 -0.66
C ALA A 111 -1.10 8.85 -0.62
N CYS A 112 -2.05 8.71 0.30
CA CYS A 112 -3.09 9.71 0.50
C CYS A 112 -2.61 10.82 1.45
N CYS A 113 -3.09 12.05 1.23
CA CYS A 113 -2.75 13.22 2.06
C CYS A 113 -3.01 13.01 3.56
N HIS A 114 -4.06 12.27 3.92
CA HIS A 114 -4.41 12.00 5.32
C HIS A 114 -3.38 11.07 6.01
N TYR A 115 -2.66 10.19 5.28
CA TYR A 115 -1.57 9.39 5.87
C TYR A 115 -0.31 10.22 6.16
N LEU A 116 -0.19 11.38 5.52
CA LEU A 116 0.91 12.33 5.72
C LEU A 116 0.59 13.35 6.83
N THR A 117 -0.68 13.61 7.10
CA THR A 117 -1.10 14.69 8.01
C THR A 117 -1.61 14.16 9.34
N LEU A 118 -2.43 13.11 9.33
CA LEU A 118 -3.08 12.55 10.51
C LEU A 118 -2.23 11.45 11.16
N ARG A 119 -2.47 11.20 12.45
CA ARG A 119 -1.82 10.11 13.19
C ARG A 119 -2.82 9.43 14.12
N ALA A 120 -2.67 8.12 14.29
CA ALA A 120 -3.56 7.30 15.10
C ALA A 120 -3.73 7.78 16.54
N GLU A 121 -2.68 8.36 17.12
CA GLU A 121 -2.66 8.85 18.51
C GLU A 121 -3.61 10.04 18.73
N GLU A 122 -4.04 10.73 17.67
CA GLU A 122 -4.94 11.88 17.72
C GLU A 122 -6.41 11.49 17.47
N VAL A 123 -6.69 10.21 17.19
CA VAL A 123 -8.06 9.74 16.92
C VAL A 123 -8.79 9.50 18.24
N LEU A 124 -9.88 10.25 18.45
CA LEU A 124 -10.71 10.15 19.64
C LEU A 124 -11.52 8.84 19.65
N LEU A 125 -11.93 8.42 20.85
CA LEU A 125 -12.78 7.26 21.05
C LEU A 125 -14.07 7.38 20.21
N ARG A 126 -14.42 6.31 19.48
CA ARG A 126 -15.59 6.25 18.58
C ARG A 126 -15.61 7.27 17.44
N ASP A 127 -14.50 7.92 17.12
CA ASP A 127 -14.47 8.90 16.04
C ASP A 127 -14.35 8.24 14.66
N THR A 128 -15.52 7.93 14.09
CA THR A 128 -15.64 7.22 12.81
C THR A 128 -15.17 8.03 11.60
N ARG A 129 -14.95 9.35 11.77
CA ARG A 129 -14.42 10.23 10.72
C ARG A 129 -12.96 9.91 10.37
N PHE A 130 -12.27 9.08 11.15
CA PHE A 130 -10.89 8.65 10.90
C PHE A 130 -10.78 7.19 10.47
N LYS A 131 -11.93 6.52 10.25
CA LYS A 131 -11.98 5.16 9.73
C LYS A 131 -11.74 5.20 8.21
N ASP A 132 -10.61 4.65 7.78
CA ASP A 132 -10.29 4.42 6.37
C ASP A 132 -9.62 3.05 6.20
N GLU A 133 -9.71 2.48 5.00
CA GLU A 133 -9.03 1.25 4.64
C GLU A 133 -8.12 1.52 3.43
N PRO A 134 -6.79 1.47 3.58
CA PRO A 134 -6.02 1.15 4.81
C PRO A 134 -6.12 2.20 5.95
N PRO A 135 -5.84 1.84 7.22
CA PRO A 135 -6.00 2.76 8.34
C PRO A 135 -4.89 3.81 8.44
N ILE A 136 -5.20 4.94 9.07
CA ILE A 136 -4.24 5.98 9.47
C ILE A 136 -3.31 5.38 10.54
N ARG A 137 -2.00 5.47 10.34
CA ARG A 137 -1.00 4.85 11.22
C ARG A 137 -0.46 5.84 12.25
N ASN A 138 0.46 5.36 13.10
CA ASN A 138 1.10 6.15 14.14
C ASN A 138 2.01 7.27 13.57
N ASN A 139 2.43 8.19 14.44
CA ASN A 139 3.27 9.32 14.05
C ASN A 139 4.60 8.92 13.42
N ARG A 140 5.19 7.81 13.88
CA ARG A 140 6.46 7.30 13.34
C ARG A 140 6.31 6.94 11.87
N ASN A 141 5.28 6.17 11.54
CA ASN A 141 4.94 5.81 10.17
C ASN A 141 4.73 7.05 9.29
N ARG A 142 3.95 8.03 9.77
CA ARG A 142 3.72 9.30 9.08
C ARG A 142 5.03 10.01 8.73
N LYS A 143 5.97 10.09 9.67
CA LYS A 143 7.30 10.69 9.45
C LYS A 143 8.12 9.90 8.41
N GLU A 144 8.07 8.58 8.43
CA GLU A 144 8.77 7.74 7.46
C GLU A 144 8.19 7.89 6.04
N LEU A 145 6.87 8.04 5.89
CA LEU A 145 6.23 8.39 4.61
C LEU A 145 6.71 9.76 4.09
N TRP A 146 6.73 10.78 4.95
CA TRP A 146 7.28 12.10 4.60
C TRP A 146 8.75 12.03 4.19
N GLN A 147 9.58 11.30 4.93
CA GLN A 147 10.99 11.12 4.58
C GLN A 147 11.16 10.46 3.22
N SER A 148 10.27 9.54 2.85
CA SER A 148 10.30 8.92 1.53
C SER A 148 9.95 9.88 0.40
N LEU A 149 9.13 10.89 0.66
CA LEU A 149 8.81 11.98 -0.27
C LEU A 149 9.85 13.10 -0.26
N ALA A 150 10.48 13.40 0.89
CA ALA A 150 11.47 14.46 0.98
C ALA A 150 12.79 14.07 0.29
N ARG A 151 13.21 12.80 0.43
CA ARG A 151 14.39 12.27 -0.29
C ARG A 151 14.27 12.34 -1.81
N SER A 152 13.08 12.54 -2.35
CA SER A 152 12.87 12.75 -3.78
C SER A 152 12.81 14.21 -4.21
N TRP A 153 12.77 15.16 -3.26
CA TRP A 153 12.79 16.60 -3.54
C TRP A 153 14.19 17.20 -3.56
N ASP A 154 15.20 16.54 -2.97
CA ASP A 154 16.58 17.00 -3.05
C ASP A 154 17.03 17.02 -4.54
N GLU A 155 17.27 18.23 -5.08
CA GLU A 155 17.43 18.62 -6.51
C GLU A 155 18.46 17.81 -7.34
N HIS A 156 19.20 16.87 -6.74
CA HIS A 156 20.25 16.09 -7.39
C HIS A 156 19.81 14.67 -7.83
N CYS A 157 18.55 14.31 -7.61
CA CYS A 157 17.98 13.03 -8.05
C CYS A 157 16.96 13.23 -9.20
N LEU A 158 17.27 14.09 -10.18
CA LEU A 158 16.59 14.00 -11.47
C LEU A 158 16.80 12.57 -12.00
N PRO A 159 15.75 11.88 -12.48
CA PRO A 159 15.93 10.56 -13.09
C PRO A 159 16.91 10.74 -14.24
N ASP A 160 18.05 10.04 -14.19
CA ASP A 160 18.92 10.00 -15.34
C ASP A 160 18.15 9.32 -16.48
N GLU A 161 18.15 9.92 -17.67
CA GLU A 161 17.46 9.42 -18.86
C GLU A 161 17.91 8.00 -19.28
N SER A 162 19.08 7.55 -18.79
CA SER A 162 19.62 6.20 -19.00
C SER A 162 19.15 5.15 -17.96
N SER A 163 18.48 5.55 -16.89
CA SER A 163 17.92 4.65 -15.87
C SER A 163 16.51 5.10 -15.42
N PRO A 164 15.53 5.07 -16.34
CA PRO A 164 14.17 5.54 -16.09
C PRO A 164 13.41 4.78 -14.99
N LEU A 165 13.97 3.70 -14.45
CA LEU A 165 13.29 2.76 -13.54
C LEU A 165 13.57 2.97 -12.05
N LEU A 166 14.50 3.84 -11.66
CA LEU A 166 14.73 4.13 -10.24
C LEU A 166 13.73 5.16 -9.71
N HIS A 167 12.44 4.83 -9.85
CA HIS A 167 11.37 5.66 -9.34
C HIS A 167 11.42 5.73 -7.81
N GLN A 168 11.00 6.86 -7.26
CA GLN A 168 10.66 7.01 -5.85
C GLN A 168 9.63 5.94 -5.42
N PRO A 169 9.70 5.39 -4.19
CA PRO A 169 8.72 4.40 -3.75
C PRO A 169 7.28 4.93 -3.75
N ILE A 170 7.07 6.19 -3.35
CA ILE A 170 5.80 6.90 -3.50
C ILE A 170 5.97 7.88 -4.65
N SER A 171 5.23 7.68 -5.73
CA SER A 171 5.31 8.50 -6.95
C SER A 171 4.31 9.64 -6.99
N VAL A 172 3.16 9.50 -6.31
CA VAL A 172 2.07 10.48 -6.35
C VAL A 172 1.45 10.61 -4.96
N VAL A 173 1.06 11.83 -4.59
CA VAL A 173 0.17 12.08 -3.45
C VAL A 173 -1.22 12.37 -4.00
N VAL A 174 -2.20 11.59 -3.56
CA VAL A 174 -3.60 11.72 -4.02
C VAL A 174 -4.51 12.16 -2.89
N SER A 175 -5.63 12.79 -3.27
CA SER A 175 -6.77 12.95 -2.38
C SER A 175 -7.66 11.72 -2.53
N ASN A 176 -7.78 10.93 -1.47
CA ASN A 176 -8.79 9.86 -1.44
C ASN A 176 -10.17 10.48 -1.16
N HIS A 177 -11.23 9.82 -1.61
CA HIS A 177 -12.61 10.19 -1.26
C HIS A 177 -13.03 9.77 0.17
N SER A 178 -12.12 9.17 0.94
CA SER A 178 -12.27 8.87 2.37
C SER A 178 -11.23 9.63 3.20
N PRO A 179 -11.61 10.17 4.38
CA PRO A 179 -12.71 9.70 5.22
C PRO A 179 -13.90 10.66 5.24
N CYS A 180 -15.06 10.16 5.72
CA CYS A 180 -16.36 10.82 5.80
C CYS A 180 -16.31 12.19 6.54
N GLY A 181 -15.85 13.22 5.84
CA GLY A 181 -15.71 14.60 6.30
C GLY A 181 -15.97 15.54 5.14
N SER A 182 -16.66 16.64 5.41
CA SER A 182 -17.21 17.56 4.40
C SER A 182 -16.19 18.50 3.72
N GLN A 183 -14.88 18.18 3.70
CA GLN A 183 -13.86 19.11 3.19
C GLN A 183 -12.80 18.47 2.26
N THR A 184 -13.01 18.76 0.96
CA THR A 184 -12.05 19.30 -0.03
C THR A 184 -10.96 18.41 -0.62
N SER A 185 -11.16 18.12 -1.92
CA SER A 185 -10.17 17.64 -2.89
C SER A 185 -9.12 18.72 -3.24
N ALA A 186 -7.86 18.32 -3.41
CA ALA A 186 -6.90 19.03 -4.25
C ALA A 186 -5.98 18.02 -4.95
N VAL A 187 -6.02 18.00 -6.28
CA VAL A 187 -4.97 17.39 -7.12
C VAL A 187 -4.04 18.53 -7.52
N VAL A 188 -2.80 18.51 -7.06
CA VAL A 188 -1.75 19.37 -7.62
C VAL A 188 -1.08 18.57 -8.73
N HIS A 189 -1.42 18.86 -9.97
CA HIS A 189 -0.59 18.51 -11.12
C HIS A 189 0.19 19.76 -11.52
N SER A 190 1.50 19.76 -11.25
CA SER A 190 2.43 20.67 -11.90
C SER A 190 3.01 19.93 -13.10
N SER A 191 2.35 20.05 -14.24
CA SER A 191 2.97 19.76 -15.54
C SER A 191 3.70 21.04 -15.98
N ALA A 192 5.03 21.03 -15.88
CA ALA A 192 5.87 22.01 -16.58
C ALA A 192 6.23 21.43 -17.94
N CYS A 193 5.96 22.22 -18.98
CA CYS A 193 6.34 21.98 -20.38
C CYS A 193 7.85 21.91 -20.58
#